data_AF-A0A329TWQ0-F1
#
_entry.id   AF-A0A329TWQ0-F1
#
_cell.length_a   1.000
_cell.length_b   1.000
_cell.length_c   1.000
_cell.angle_alpha   90.00
_cell.angle_beta   90.00
_cell.angle_gamma   90.00
#
_symmetry.space_group_name_H-M   'P 1'
#
loop_
_entity.id
_entity.type
_entity.pdbx_description
1 polymer ?
#
loop_
_entity_poly.entity_id
_entity_poly.type
_entity_poly.pdbx_seq_one_letter_code
_entity_poly.pdbx_strand_id
1 'polypeptide(L)'
;MKGKFITLVLTLGFLAAFGVFMHSPPSILDGLTGATPKAKRAAQMAAPLEGNYLFCINPALEPFSDADFRNDLKAFVSGETEVLSDAGLPHMTLSVCETDYPLLCYATALCERLTAAGADVTLKQYSETMLRSRAINGRYQLLLVSENTLDATALPDADILLLSAEEMEDPSCEN
;
A
#
# COMPACT_ATOMS: atom_id res chain seq x y z
N MET A 1 51.91 -6.77 39.92
CA MET A 1 51.50 -7.44 38.67
C MET A 1 50.04 -7.10 38.32
N LYS A 2 49.68 -5.81 38.16
CA LYS A 2 48.27 -5.37 37.96
C LYS A 2 48.03 -4.65 36.61
N GLY A 3 49.04 -4.01 36.02
CA GLY A 3 48.90 -3.34 34.71
C GLY A 3 48.85 -4.30 33.51
N LYS A 4 49.60 -5.40 33.55
CA LYS A 4 49.68 -6.37 32.44
C LYS A 4 48.37 -7.13 32.19
N PHE A 5 47.52 -7.28 33.21
CA PHE A 5 46.23 -7.97 33.10
C PHE A 5 45.17 -7.08 32.41
N ILE A 6 45.21 -5.78 32.67
CA ILE A 6 44.25 -4.82 32.09
C ILE A 6 44.47 -4.71 30.59
N THR A 7 45.73 -4.64 30.15
CA THR A 7 46.07 -4.60 28.72
C THR A 7 45.65 -5.87 28.00
N LEU A 8 45.80 -7.04 28.64
CA LEU A 8 45.40 -8.34 28.07
C LEU A 8 43.88 -8.47 27.92
N VAL A 9 43.11 -8.00 28.91
CA VAL A 9 41.64 -8.00 28.85
C VAL A 9 41.13 -7.00 27.81
N LEU A 10 41.78 -5.84 27.67
CA LEU A 10 41.43 -4.85 26.65
C LEU A 10 41.70 -5.36 25.23
N THR A 11 42.84 -6.01 24.97
CA THR A 11 43.13 -6.59 23.65
C THR A 11 42.23 -7.78 23.33
N LEU A 12 41.92 -8.63 24.31
CA LEU A 12 41.04 -9.77 24.10
C LEU A 12 39.57 -9.36 23.87
N GLY A 13 39.11 -8.29 24.54
CA GLY A 13 37.80 -7.68 24.29
C GLY A 13 37.71 -7.05 22.89
N PHE A 14 38.78 -6.39 22.42
CA PHE A 14 38.81 -5.82 21.07
C PHE A 14 38.82 -6.89 19.97
N LEU A 15 39.54 -8.00 20.17
CA LEU A 15 39.61 -9.09 19.21
C LEU A 15 38.29 -9.88 19.13
N ALA A 16 37.58 -10.03 20.26
CA ALA A 16 36.24 -10.62 20.28
C ALA A 16 35.18 -9.72 19.61
N ALA A 17 35.30 -8.39 19.72
CA ALA A 17 34.43 -7.45 19.02
C ALA A 17 34.62 -7.48 17.49
N PHE A 18 35.84 -7.72 17.00
CA PHE A 18 36.11 -7.88 15.57
C PHE A 18 35.68 -9.25 15.01
N GLY A 19 35.71 -10.31 15.82
CA GLY A 19 35.28 -11.65 15.39
C GLY A 19 33.78 -11.76 15.08
N VAL A 20 32.93 -11.00 15.78
CA VAL A 20 31.48 -10.95 15.53
C VAL A 20 31.14 -10.14 14.26
N PHE A 21 32.04 -9.27 13.80
CA PHE A 21 31.84 -8.47 12.59
C PHE A 21 32.15 -9.24 11.28
N MET A 22 32.91 -10.34 11.35
CA MET A 22 33.41 -11.05 10.15
C MET A 22 32.58 -12.28 9.73
N HIS A 23 31.59 -12.74 10.50
CA HIS A 23 30.85 -13.97 10.15
C HIS A 23 29.41 -13.75 9.65
N SER A 24 28.92 -12.52 9.54
CA SER A 24 27.71 -12.19 8.80
C SER A 24 27.73 -10.70 8.53
N PRO A 25 27.27 -10.19 7.39
CA PRO A 25 27.02 -8.76 7.24
C PRO A 25 25.64 -8.46 7.83
N PRO A 26 25.48 -7.99 9.10
CA PRO A 26 24.33 -7.20 9.42
C PRO A 26 24.60 -5.82 8.83
N SER A 27 23.67 -5.37 7.99
CA SER A 27 23.56 -4.02 7.46
C SER A 27 23.62 -2.97 8.58
N ILE A 28 24.83 -2.58 9.00
CA ILE A 28 25.07 -1.52 10.01
C ILE A 28 24.80 -0.11 9.44
N LEU A 29 24.41 -0.02 8.17
CA LEU A 29 23.85 1.20 7.58
C LEU A 29 22.41 1.51 8.01
N ASP A 30 21.71 0.62 8.71
CA ASP A 30 20.35 0.90 9.23
C ASP A 30 20.35 1.58 10.62
N GLY A 31 21.50 1.64 11.30
CA GLY A 31 21.60 2.10 12.70
C GLY A 31 21.89 3.59 12.90
N LEU A 32 22.12 4.37 11.84
CA LEU A 32 22.59 5.76 11.91
C LEU A 32 21.66 6.77 11.22
N THR A 33 20.36 6.45 11.13
CA THR A 33 19.34 7.47 10.90
C THR A 33 18.44 7.56 12.13
N GLY A 34 18.84 8.40 13.08
CA GLY A 34 17.92 9.04 14.03
C GLY A 34 17.01 10.05 13.31
N ALA A 35 16.47 9.67 12.16
CA ALA A 35 15.49 10.44 11.41
C ALA A 35 14.17 9.67 11.53
N THR A 36 13.23 10.29 12.21
CA THR A 36 11.80 9.96 12.27
C THR A 36 11.31 8.99 11.17
N PRO A 37 10.48 7.97 11.48
CA PRO A 37 9.84 7.13 10.46
C PRO A 37 9.08 7.96 9.41
N LYS A 38 8.75 9.22 9.75
CA LYS A 38 8.18 10.25 8.87
C LYS A 38 9.06 10.63 7.68
N ALA A 39 10.39 10.61 7.79
CA ALA A 39 11.30 11.02 6.72
C ALA A 39 11.44 9.95 5.62
N LYS A 40 11.54 8.67 5.99
CA LYS A 40 11.50 7.56 5.03
C LYS A 40 10.11 7.43 4.39
N ARG A 41 9.03 7.64 5.17
CA ARG A 41 7.67 7.74 4.65
C ARG A 41 7.53 8.90 3.67
N ALA A 42 8.03 10.10 3.98
CA ALA A 42 7.92 11.25 3.10
C ALA A 42 8.69 11.06 1.78
N ALA A 43 9.87 10.44 1.83
CA ALA A 43 10.63 10.10 0.61
C ALA A 43 9.95 8.99 -0.22
N GLN A 44 9.26 8.04 0.43
CA GLN A 44 8.51 6.98 -0.24
C GLN A 44 7.11 7.43 -0.71
N MET A 45 6.53 8.45 -0.06
CA MET A 45 5.30 9.13 -0.47
C MET A 45 5.50 10.02 -1.70
N ALA A 46 6.76 10.39 -1.99
CA ALA A 46 7.14 11.12 -3.19
C ALA A 46 7.59 10.20 -4.34
N ALA A 47 7.54 8.88 -4.14
CA ALA A 47 7.78 7.94 -5.24
C ALA A 47 6.54 7.92 -6.16
N PRO A 48 6.72 8.09 -7.47
CA PRO A 48 5.61 8.01 -8.40
C PRO A 48 5.00 6.60 -8.38
N LEU A 49 3.72 6.50 -8.73
CA LEU A 49 3.11 5.22 -9.05
C LEU A 49 3.87 4.65 -10.25
N GLU A 50 4.30 3.39 -10.17
CA GLU A 50 4.96 2.71 -11.28
C GLU A 50 4.21 1.43 -11.66
N GLY A 51 3.94 1.27 -12.95
CA GLY A 51 3.26 0.08 -13.50
C GLY A 51 1.74 0.16 -13.45
N ASN A 52 1.11 -1.03 -13.40
CA ASN A 52 -0.34 -1.17 -13.39
C ASN A 52 -0.85 -1.62 -12.03
N TYR A 53 -2.05 -1.16 -11.72
CA TYR A 53 -2.78 -1.46 -10.51
C TYR A 53 -4.13 -2.06 -10.86
N LEU A 54 -4.61 -2.93 -9.98
CA LEU A 54 -5.89 -3.59 -10.10
C LEU A 54 -6.82 -3.01 -9.04
N PHE A 55 -7.90 -2.39 -9.51
CA PHE A 55 -9.04 -2.04 -8.68
C PHE A 55 -10.09 -3.13 -8.81
N CYS A 56 -10.26 -3.94 -7.76
CA CYS A 56 -11.18 -5.06 -7.76
C CYS A 56 -12.42 -4.74 -6.93
N ILE A 57 -13.59 -4.94 -7.51
CA ILE A 57 -14.88 -4.84 -6.86
C ILE A 57 -15.42 -6.26 -6.67
N ASN A 58 -15.97 -6.54 -5.50
CA ASN A 58 -16.62 -7.82 -5.24
C ASN A 58 -18.12 -7.76 -5.60
N PRO A 59 -18.54 -8.35 -6.74
CA PRO A 59 -19.95 -8.30 -7.17
C PRO A 59 -20.88 -9.17 -6.31
N ALA A 60 -20.33 -10.06 -5.47
CA ALA A 60 -21.12 -10.93 -4.61
C ALA A 60 -21.66 -10.21 -3.35
N LEU A 61 -21.23 -8.98 -3.08
CA LEU A 61 -21.66 -8.19 -1.92
C LEU A 61 -22.67 -7.11 -2.35
N GLU A 62 -23.77 -6.98 -1.63
CA GLU A 62 -24.66 -5.84 -1.81
C GLU A 62 -24.01 -4.56 -1.23
N PRO A 63 -24.10 -3.41 -1.94
CA PRO A 63 -24.85 -3.18 -3.19
C PRO A 63 -24.01 -3.29 -4.48
N PHE A 64 -22.78 -3.80 -4.43
CA PHE A 64 -21.91 -4.00 -5.60
C PHE A 64 -22.41 -5.07 -6.58
N SER A 65 -23.51 -5.76 -6.28
CA SER A 65 -24.19 -6.66 -7.21
C SER A 65 -24.73 -5.93 -8.45
N ASP A 66 -25.06 -4.65 -8.31
CA ASP A 66 -25.54 -3.81 -9.42
C ASP A 66 -24.41 -3.49 -10.41
N ALA A 67 -24.60 -3.86 -11.67
CA ALA A 67 -23.60 -3.66 -12.73
C ALA A 67 -23.45 -2.19 -13.13
N ASP A 68 -24.54 -1.41 -13.08
CA ASP A 68 -24.50 0.01 -13.41
C ASP A 68 -23.70 0.76 -12.34
N PHE A 69 -23.94 0.44 -11.06
CA PHE A 69 -23.16 1.00 -9.96
C PHE A 69 -21.66 0.66 -10.05
N ARG A 70 -21.31 -0.58 -10.42
CA ARG A 70 -19.90 -0.96 -10.60
C ARG A 70 -19.25 -0.19 -11.75
N ASN A 71 -19.97 0.00 -12.86
CA ASN A 71 -19.46 0.77 -13.99
C ASN A 71 -19.31 2.25 -13.65
N ASP A 72 -20.27 2.85 -12.95
CA ASP A 72 -20.18 4.22 -12.45
C ASP A 72 -18.98 4.39 -11.52
N LEU A 73 -18.76 3.44 -10.60
CA LEU A 73 -17.61 3.47 -9.70
C LEU A 73 -16.30 3.35 -10.48
N LYS A 74 -16.23 2.47 -11.49
CA LYS A 74 -15.06 2.35 -12.35
C LYS A 74 -14.76 3.64 -13.11
N ALA A 75 -15.79 4.24 -13.72
CA ALA A 75 -15.69 5.52 -14.41
C ALA A 75 -15.24 6.64 -13.44
N PHE A 76 -15.67 6.59 -12.18
CA PHE A 76 -15.23 7.56 -11.17
C PHE A 76 -13.76 7.38 -10.79
N VAL A 77 -13.33 6.13 -10.64
CA VAL A 77 -11.93 5.81 -10.29
C VAL A 77 -10.99 6.13 -11.45
N SER A 78 -11.38 5.85 -12.69
CA SER A 78 -10.62 6.22 -13.89
C SER A 78 -10.66 7.72 -14.23
N GLY A 79 -11.48 8.51 -13.53
CA GLY A 79 -11.62 9.94 -13.78
C GLY A 79 -12.49 10.29 -14.98
N GLU A 80 -13.21 9.33 -15.56
CA GLU A 80 -14.21 9.57 -16.62
C GLU A 80 -15.44 10.32 -16.10
N THR A 81 -15.78 10.16 -14.81
CA THR A 81 -16.87 10.91 -14.15
C THR A 81 -16.43 11.45 -12.80
N GLU A 82 -16.81 12.69 -12.50
CA GLU A 82 -16.64 13.30 -11.16
C GLU A 82 -17.89 13.13 -10.29
N VAL A 83 -18.94 12.52 -10.84
CA VAL A 83 -20.24 12.38 -10.17
C VAL A 83 -20.56 10.89 -10.02
N LEU A 84 -20.71 10.45 -8.77
CA LEU A 84 -21.34 9.18 -8.47
C LEU A 84 -22.85 9.40 -8.46
N SER A 85 -23.59 8.46 -9.04
CA SER A 85 -25.05 8.48 -9.05
C SER A 85 -25.60 8.70 -7.63
N ASP A 86 -26.41 9.76 -7.45
CA ASP A 86 -26.96 10.37 -6.20
C ASP A 86 -27.84 9.42 -5.34
N ALA A 87 -27.86 8.12 -5.66
CA ALA A 87 -28.64 7.12 -4.96
C ALA A 87 -27.92 6.65 -3.70
N GLY A 88 -28.00 7.44 -2.62
CA GLY A 88 -27.75 7.00 -1.24
C GLY A 88 -26.61 5.99 -1.10
N LEU A 89 -25.39 6.43 -1.44
CA LEU A 89 -24.22 5.55 -1.56
C LEU A 89 -24.02 4.73 -0.27
N PRO A 90 -23.79 3.41 -0.39
CA PRO A 90 -23.53 2.56 0.76
C PRO A 90 -22.23 2.96 1.46
N HIS A 91 -22.07 2.48 2.68
CA HIS A 91 -20.76 2.42 3.31
C HIS A 91 -19.85 1.45 2.55
N MET A 92 -18.74 1.94 2.00
CA MET A 92 -17.77 1.15 1.25
C MET A 92 -16.47 1.03 2.02
N THR A 93 -15.84 -0.15 2.00
CA THR A 93 -14.51 -0.34 2.57
C THR A 93 -13.47 -0.60 1.47
N LEU A 94 -12.51 0.32 1.33
CA LEU A 94 -11.37 0.19 0.44
C LEU A 94 -10.20 -0.48 1.16
N SER A 95 -9.77 -1.63 0.67
CA SER A 95 -8.64 -2.38 1.23
C SER A 95 -7.38 -2.18 0.38
N VAL A 96 -6.29 -1.72 1.01
CA VAL A 96 -5.01 -1.44 0.33
C VAL A 96 -3.84 -2.05 1.10
N CYS A 97 -2.74 -2.30 0.39
CA CYS A 97 -1.52 -2.81 0.99
C CYS A 97 -0.83 -1.75 1.85
N GLU A 98 -0.47 -2.09 3.08
CA GLU A 98 0.21 -1.15 4.01
C GLU A 98 1.66 -0.84 3.62
N THR A 99 2.27 -1.70 2.82
CA THR A 99 3.67 -1.56 2.38
C THR A 99 3.82 -0.78 1.08
N ASP A 100 2.72 -0.56 0.35
CA ASP A 100 2.68 0.15 -0.92
C ASP A 100 2.26 1.61 -0.69
N TYR A 101 3.25 2.45 -0.37
CA TYR A 101 3.01 3.84 0.01
C TYR A 101 2.44 4.72 -1.12
N PRO A 102 2.94 4.65 -2.38
CA PRO A 102 2.34 5.39 -3.49
C PRO A 102 0.86 5.03 -3.68
N LEU A 103 0.55 3.73 -3.63
CA LEU A 103 -0.82 3.25 -3.74
C LEU A 103 -1.70 3.67 -2.56
N LEU A 104 -1.13 3.72 -1.35
CA LEU A 104 -1.81 4.22 -0.16
C LEU A 104 -2.16 5.70 -0.27
N CYS A 105 -1.25 6.52 -0.83
CA CYS A 105 -1.51 7.94 -1.10
C CYS A 105 -2.67 8.10 -2.08
N TYR A 106 -2.64 7.38 -3.21
CA TYR A 106 -3.73 7.39 -4.17
C TYR A 106 -5.05 6.90 -3.57
N ALA A 107 -5.03 5.80 -2.82
CA ALA A 107 -6.22 5.26 -2.16
C ALA A 107 -6.83 6.27 -1.17
N THR A 108 -5.98 7.04 -0.48
CA THR A 108 -6.43 8.11 0.43
C THR A 108 -7.09 9.25 -0.35
N ALA A 109 -6.44 9.75 -1.41
CA ALA A 109 -7.00 10.79 -2.27
C ALA A 109 -8.34 10.34 -2.90
N LEU A 110 -8.41 9.10 -3.38
CA LEU A 110 -9.62 8.51 -3.93
C LEU A 110 -10.73 8.40 -2.88
N CYS A 111 -10.42 8.03 -1.63
CA CYS A 111 -11.40 8.07 -0.54
C CYS A 111 -11.92 9.48 -0.28
N GLU A 112 -11.05 10.49 -0.32
CA GLU A 112 -11.46 11.89 -0.19
C GLU A 112 -12.37 12.34 -1.33
N ARG A 113 -12.06 11.97 -2.58
CA ARG A 113 -12.91 12.24 -3.75
C ARG A 113 -14.27 11.54 -3.62
N LEU A 114 -14.30 10.27 -3.23
CA LEU A 114 -15.54 9.53 -2.99
C LEU A 114 -16.36 10.18 -1.86
N THR A 115 -15.70 10.63 -0.79
CA THR A 115 -16.34 11.34 0.32
C THR A 115 -16.91 12.69 -0.11
N ALA A 116 -16.19 13.43 -0.95
CA ALA A 116 -16.67 14.68 -1.53
C ALA A 116 -17.89 14.48 -2.44
N ALA A 117 -17.95 13.34 -3.14
CA ALA A 117 -19.11 12.91 -3.94
C ALA A 117 -20.28 12.39 -3.07
N GLY A 118 -20.14 12.36 -1.74
CA GLY A 118 -21.21 11.95 -0.82
C GLY A 118 -21.20 10.46 -0.45
N ALA A 119 -20.18 9.71 -0.86
CA ALA A 119 -20.02 8.30 -0.47
C ALA A 119 -19.33 8.16 0.90
N ASP A 120 -19.83 7.26 1.75
CA ASP A 120 -19.13 6.93 3.00
C ASP A 120 -18.08 5.85 2.74
N VAL A 121 -16.80 6.23 2.70
CA VAL A 121 -15.70 5.31 2.39
C VAL A 121 -14.71 5.20 3.53
N THR A 122 -14.41 3.97 3.93
CA THR A 122 -13.39 3.66 4.93
C THR A 122 -12.19 2.96 4.31
N LEU A 123 -11.02 3.57 4.46
CA LEU A 123 -9.75 2.99 4.08
C LEU A 123 -9.26 2.01 5.16
N LYS A 124 -9.02 0.74 4.79
CA LYS A 124 -8.39 -0.27 5.65
C LYS A 124 -7.10 -0.76 5.04
N GLN A 125 -6.03 -0.67 5.83
CA GLN A 125 -4.71 -1.13 5.45
C GLN A 125 -4.50 -2.56 5.93
N TYR A 126 -3.94 -3.41 5.08
CA TYR A 126 -3.59 -4.79 5.41
C TYR A 126 -2.19 -5.11 4.87
N SER A 127 -1.49 -6.04 5.52
CA SER A 127 -0.29 -6.65 4.94
C SER A 127 -0.63 -7.38 3.64
N GLU A 128 0.30 -7.43 2.69
CA GLU A 128 0.15 -8.10 1.38
C GLU A 128 -0.43 -9.53 1.50
N THR A 129 0.10 -10.34 2.43
CA THR A 129 -0.34 -11.72 2.65
C THR A 129 -1.80 -11.82 3.09
N MET A 130 -2.23 -10.95 4.02
CA MET A 130 -3.61 -10.85 4.49
C MET A 130 -4.55 -10.33 3.39
N LEU A 131 -4.11 -9.34 2.63
CA LEU A 131 -4.89 -8.76 1.54
C LEU A 131 -5.13 -9.81 0.43
N ARG A 132 -4.09 -10.53 0.03
CA ARG A 132 -4.19 -11.67 -0.90
C ARG A 132 -5.11 -12.77 -0.39
N SER A 133 -4.98 -13.13 0.89
CA SER A 133 -5.88 -14.12 1.51
C SER A 133 -7.34 -13.69 1.46
N ARG A 134 -7.63 -12.41 1.76
CA ARG A 134 -8.99 -11.86 1.66
C ARG A 134 -9.51 -11.83 0.24
N ALA A 135 -8.65 -11.47 -0.72
CA ALA A 135 -8.98 -11.44 -2.14
C ALA A 135 -9.42 -12.82 -2.62
N ILE A 136 -8.61 -13.85 -2.39
CA ILE A 136 -8.90 -15.25 -2.78
C ILE A 136 -10.17 -15.78 -2.11
N ASN A 137 -10.43 -15.39 -0.86
CA ASN A 137 -11.63 -15.82 -0.13
C ASN A 137 -12.88 -14.96 -0.43
N GLY A 138 -12.80 -13.97 -1.33
CA GLY A 138 -13.91 -13.04 -1.59
C GLY A 138 -14.32 -12.21 -0.38
N ARG A 139 -13.42 -12.03 0.61
CA ARG A 139 -13.68 -11.27 1.86
C ARG A 139 -13.20 -9.83 1.77
N TYR A 140 -13.61 -9.15 0.72
CA TYR A 140 -13.34 -7.73 0.47
C TYR A 140 -14.55 -7.09 -0.23
N GLN A 141 -14.70 -5.78 -0.09
CA GLN A 141 -15.69 -5.01 -0.86
C GLN A 141 -14.99 -4.37 -2.05
N LEU A 142 -14.06 -3.47 -1.77
CA LEU A 142 -13.16 -2.84 -2.74
C LEU A 142 -11.72 -3.19 -2.37
N LEU A 143 -10.92 -3.52 -3.38
CA LEU A 143 -9.52 -3.90 -3.24
C LEU A 143 -8.68 -3.08 -4.22
N LEU A 144 -7.60 -2.48 -3.74
CA LEU A 144 -6.62 -1.82 -4.59
C LEU A 144 -5.25 -2.47 -4.35
N VAL A 145 -4.67 -3.02 -5.40
CA VAL A 145 -3.46 -3.85 -5.34
C VAL A 145 -2.64 -3.69 -6.61
N SER A 146 -1.31 -3.77 -6.54
CA SER A 146 -0.48 -3.76 -7.74
C SER A 146 -0.66 -5.06 -8.53
N GLU A 147 -0.67 -4.98 -9.86
CA GLU A 147 -0.72 -6.16 -10.74
C GLU A 147 0.41 -7.15 -10.42
N ASN A 148 1.59 -6.64 -10.04
CA ASN A 148 2.75 -7.46 -9.67
C ASN A 148 2.55 -8.30 -8.39
N THR A 149 1.61 -7.90 -7.52
CA THR A 149 1.37 -8.55 -6.22
C THR A 149 0.21 -9.54 -6.25
N LEU A 150 -0.77 -9.32 -7.14
CA LEU A 150 -1.92 -10.18 -7.30
C LEU A 150 -2.34 -10.22 -8.78
N ASP A 151 -2.23 -11.39 -9.41
CA ASP A 151 -2.68 -11.55 -10.78
C ASP A 151 -4.21 -11.46 -10.88
N ALA A 152 -4.72 -10.77 -11.90
CA ALA A 152 -6.16 -10.70 -12.20
C ALA A 152 -6.80 -12.10 -12.37
N THR A 153 -6.02 -13.08 -12.81
CA THR A 153 -6.45 -14.49 -12.95
C THR A 153 -6.75 -15.18 -11.61
N ALA A 154 -6.25 -14.65 -10.48
CA ALA A 154 -6.55 -15.17 -9.15
C ALA A 154 -7.93 -14.75 -8.64
N LEU A 155 -8.62 -13.86 -9.36
CA LEU A 155 -9.91 -13.28 -9.01
C LEU A 155 -10.92 -13.40 -10.16
N PRO A 156 -11.29 -14.60 -10.61
CA PRO A 156 -12.11 -14.79 -11.81
C PRO A 156 -13.54 -14.25 -11.67
N ASP A 157 -14.07 -14.20 -10.45
CA ASP A 157 -15.43 -13.72 -10.16
C ASP A 157 -15.46 -12.23 -9.73
N ALA A 158 -14.30 -11.57 -9.70
CA ALA A 158 -14.21 -10.17 -9.33
C ALA A 158 -14.42 -9.28 -10.54
N ASP A 159 -15.02 -8.12 -10.32
CA ASP A 159 -15.10 -7.10 -11.35
C ASP A 159 -13.87 -6.20 -11.25
N ILE A 160 -12.94 -6.35 -12.20
CA ILE A 160 -11.61 -5.74 -12.15
C ILE A 160 -11.54 -4.55 -13.11
N LEU A 161 -10.92 -3.47 -12.66
CA LEU A 161 -10.48 -2.35 -13.47
C LEU A 161 -8.96 -2.27 -13.39
N LEU A 162 -8.30 -2.30 -14.56
CA LEU A 162 -6.87 -2.06 -14.68
C LEU A 162 -6.66 -0.54 -14.70
N LEU A 163 -5.81 -0.05 -13.81
CA LEU A 163 -5.44 1.35 -13.71
C LEU A 163 -3.95 1.47 -13.99
N SER A 164 -3.60 2.26 -14.99
CA SER A 164 -2.19 2.58 -15.25
C SER A 164 -1.74 3.69 -14.32
N ALA A 165 -0.48 3.70 -13.89
CA ALA A 165 0.08 4.82 -13.13
C ALA A 165 -0.18 6.18 -13.79
N GLU A 166 -0.12 6.25 -15.12
CA GLU A 166 -0.39 7.45 -15.93
C GLU A 166 -1.85 7.95 -15.80
N GLU A 167 -2.82 7.04 -15.64
CA GLU A 167 -4.24 7.38 -15.45
C GLU A 167 -4.54 7.76 -13.99
N MET A 168 -3.68 7.30 -13.07
CA MET A 168 -3.76 7.59 -11.65
C MET A 168 -3.01 8.88 -11.26
N GLU A 169 -2.18 9.42 -12.16
CA GLU A 169 -1.58 10.74 -12.02
C GLU A 169 -2.66 11.81 -12.13
N ASP A 170 -3.11 12.27 -10.96
CA ASP A 170 -3.90 13.48 -10.85
C ASP A 170 -3.02 14.66 -11.35
N PRO A 171 -3.44 15.46 -12.35
CA PRO A 171 -2.69 16.61 -12.86
C PRO A 171 -2.46 17.72 -11.80
N SER A 172 -2.93 17.50 -10.57
CA SER A 172 -2.86 18.42 -9.45
C SER A 172 -1.52 18.40 -8.68
N CYS A 173 -0.55 17.56 -9.06
CA CYS A 173 0.80 17.54 -8.47
C CYS A 173 1.87 18.26 -9.31
N GLU A 174 1.50 19.15 -10.23
CA GLU A 174 2.39 20.21 -10.70
C GLU A 174 2.10 21.53 -9.95
N ASN A 175 3.04 21.87 -9.06
CA ASN A 175 3.27 23.15 -8.34
C ASN A 175 2.43 23.50 -7.09
#